data_AF-A0A645JFE6-F1
#
_entry.id   AF-A0A645JFE6-F1
#
_cell.length_a   1.000
_cell.length_b   1.000
_cell.length_c   1.000
_cell.angle_alpha   90.00
_cell.angle_beta   90.00
_cell.angle_gamma   90.00
#
_symmetry.space_group_name_H-M   'P 1'
#
loop_
_entity.id
_entity.type
_entity.pdbx_description
1 polymer ?
#
loop_
_entity_poly.entity_id
_entity_poly.type
_entity_poly.pdbx_seq_one_letter_code
_entity_poly.pdbx_strand_id
1 'polypeptide(L)'
;MNPELVADRNKIAASASGDAGDNTIAAQIAAVASGNLFQYDGLSMDSGDFYQSIIAWLGSAGDTANSYYTNQSALVAQIDNQRQAVLSVSLDEEMSNMIMFQNAYSASARVLSTIDGLVGDMIEELG
;
A
#
# COMPACT_ATOMS: atom_id res chain seq x y z
N MET A 1 11.14 -29.24 32.24
CA MET A 1 12.54 -29.49 32.67
C MET A 1 12.68 -30.93 33.09
N ASN A 2 13.81 -31.59 32.81
CA ASN A 2 14.04 -32.97 33.24
C ASN A 2 14.16 -33.03 34.78
N PRO A 3 13.22 -33.71 35.48
CA PRO A 3 13.19 -33.73 36.95
C PRO A 3 14.46 -34.33 37.57
N GLU A 4 15.15 -35.22 36.86
CA GLU A 4 16.38 -35.84 37.36
C GLU A 4 17.57 -34.87 37.45
N LEU A 5 17.66 -33.89 36.53
CA LEU A 5 18.71 -32.87 36.53
C LEU A 5 18.45 -31.77 37.56
N VAL A 6 17.19 -31.63 38.00
CA VAL A 6 16.79 -30.68 39.05
C VAL A 6 17.15 -31.23 40.42
N ALA A 7 16.93 -32.53 40.63
CA ALA A 7 17.26 -33.22 41.87
C ALA A 7 18.78 -33.39 42.06
N ASP A 8 19.54 -33.57 40.98
CA ASP A 8 21.00 -33.72 41.03
C ASP A 8 21.69 -32.98 39.88
N ARG A 9 22.39 -31.88 40.22
CA ARG A 9 23.14 -31.06 39.27
C ARG A 9 24.46 -31.70 38.82
N ASN A 10 24.97 -32.71 39.52
CA ASN A 10 26.19 -33.43 39.14
C ASN A 10 25.99 -34.32 37.91
N LYS A 11 24.73 -34.57 37.53
CA LYS A 11 24.38 -35.27 36.28
C LYS A 11 24.62 -34.40 35.02
N ILE A 12 24.96 -33.12 35.17
CA ILE A 12 25.32 -32.25 34.04
C ILE A 12 26.77 -32.56 33.64
N ALA A 13 26.95 -33.14 32.45
CA ALA A 13 28.27 -33.42 31.91
C ALA A 13 28.94 -32.12 31.41
N ALA A 14 29.79 -31.53 32.24
CA ALA A 14 30.59 -30.35 31.92
C ALA A 14 32.06 -30.66 31.55
N SER A 15 32.53 -31.87 31.87
CA SER A 15 33.90 -32.35 31.69
C SER A 15 33.99 -33.37 30.56
N ALA A 16 35.09 -33.37 29.80
CA ALA A 16 35.41 -34.39 28.82
C ALA A 16 36.24 -35.54 29.43
N SER A 17 37.08 -35.28 30.44
CA SER A 17 37.95 -36.30 31.07
C SER A 17 37.34 -36.99 32.30
N GLY A 18 36.31 -36.39 32.91
CA GLY A 18 35.74 -36.79 34.19
C GLY A 18 36.47 -36.27 35.42
N ASP A 19 37.56 -35.51 35.23
CA ASP A 19 38.37 -35.00 36.33
C ASP A 19 37.68 -33.85 37.08
N ALA A 20 37.91 -33.80 38.40
CA ALA A 20 37.40 -32.70 39.22
C ALA A 20 38.02 -31.36 38.79
N GLY A 21 37.17 -30.45 38.33
CA GLY A 21 37.58 -29.12 37.84
C GLY A 21 37.69 -29.01 36.32
N ASP A 22 37.56 -30.10 35.57
CA ASP A 22 37.47 -30.04 34.11
C ASP A 22 36.09 -29.48 33.69
N ASN A 23 36.12 -28.42 32.89
CA ASN A 23 34.93 -27.76 32.33
C ASN A 23 34.98 -27.63 30.81
N THR A 24 35.78 -28.48 30.14
CA THR A 24 36.01 -28.44 28.69
C THR A 24 34.73 -28.46 27.86
N ILE A 25 33.74 -29.30 28.17
CA ILE A 25 32.46 -29.34 27.44
C ILE A 25 31.68 -28.03 27.68
N ALA A 26 31.64 -27.55 28.92
CA ALA A 26 30.97 -26.29 29.25
C ALA A 26 31.62 -25.09 28.53
N ALA A 27 32.96 -25.08 28.43
CA ALA A 27 33.71 -24.06 27.70
C ALA A 27 33.45 -24.12 26.18
N GLN A 28 33.35 -25.33 25.61
CA GLN A 28 32.98 -25.52 24.20
C GLN A 28 31.56 -25.03 23.93
N ILE A 29 30.59 -25.34 24.80
CA ILE A 29 29.21 -24.84 24.68
C ILE A 29 29.17 -23.32 24.81
N ALA A 30 29.94 -22.73 25.73
CA ALA A 30 30.05 -21.28 25.82
C ALA A 30 30.63 -20.66 24.54
N ALA A 31 31.61 -21.33 23.92
CA ALA A 31 32.23 -20.90 22.67
C ALA A 31 31.30 -21.00 21.45
N VAL A 32 30.24 -21.82 21.49
CA VAL A 32 29.21 -21.89 20.42
C VAL A 32 28.55 -20.53 20.21
N ALA A 33 28.30 -19.77 21.29
CA ALA A 33 27.63 -18.47 21.19
C ALA A 33 28.44 -17.45 20.36
N SER A 34 29.76 -17.43 20.55
CA SER A 34 30.72 -16.59 19.83
C SER A 34 31.35 -17.28 18.60
N GLY A 35 30.92 -18.51 18.31
CA GLY A 35 31.44 -19.29 17.20
C GLY A 35 30.80 -18.83 15.90
N ASN A 36 31.60 -18.66 14.85
CA ASN A 36 31.10 -18.32 13.52
C ASN A 36 30.49 -19.56 12.85
N LEU A 37 29.30 -19.95 13.32
CA LEU A 37 28.59 -21.17 12.94
C LEU A 37 27.63 -20.95 11.77
N PHE A 38 27.27 -19.70 11.49
CA PHE A 38 26.33 -19.35 10.45
C PHE A 38 27.08 -18.80 9.24
N GLN A 39 26.82 -19.36 8.06
CA GLN A 39 27.39 -18.88 6.81
C GLN A 39 26.29 -18.47 5.85
N TYR A 40 26.41 -17.26 5.31
CA TYR A 40 25.54 -16.74 4.27
C TYR A 40 26.37 -15.92 3.28
N ASP A 41 26.29 -16.27 2.01
CA ASP A 41 26.98 -15.56 0.91
C ASP A 41 28.50 -15.33 1.15
N GLY A 42 29.17 -16.36 1.70
CA GLY A 42 30.61 -16.29 2.00
C GLY A 42 30.97 -15.51 3.27
N LEU A 43 30.00 -14.91 3.96
CA LEU A 43 30.17 -14.28 5.27
C LEU A 43 29.93 -15.31 6.37
N SER A 44 30.86 -15.37 7.33
CA SER A 44 30.76 -16.23 8.51
C SER A 44 30.41 -15.35 9.71
N MET A 45 29.34 -15.68 10.40
CA MET A 45 28.71 -14.87 11.43
C MET A 45 28.52 -15.69 12.71
N ASP A 46 28.64 -15.04 13.86
CA ASP A 46 28.22 -15.63 15.11
C ASP A 46 26.68 -15.64 15.25
N SER A 47 26.19 -16.23 16.32
CA SER A 47 24.75 -16.35 16.56
C SER A 47 24.04 -15.00 16.75
N GLY A 48 24.73 -14.00 17.31
CA GLY A 48 24.18 -12.67 17.54
C GLY A 48 24.09 -11.87 16.24
N ASP A 49 25.18 -11.85 15.48
CA ASP A 49 25.27 -11.16 14.18
C ASP A 49 24.28 -11.74 13.18
N PHE A 50 24.12 -13.07 13.16
CA PHE A 50 23.12 -13.73 12.31
C PHE A 50 21.69 -13.32 12.68
N TYR A 51 21.37 -13.27 13.97
CA TYR A 51 20.05 -12.84 14.43
C TYR A 51 19.78 -11.36 14.12
N GLN A 52 20.79 -10.50 14.32
CA GLN A 52 20.70 -9.07 13.98
C GLN A 52 20.50 -8.86 12.48
N SER A 53 21.17 -9.64 11.62
CA SER A 53 21.03 -9.51 10.18
C SER A 53 19.63 -9.89 9.69
N ILE A 54 19.00 -10.92 10.28
CA ILE A 54 17.61 -11.28 10.00
C ILE A 54 16.66 -10.14 10.38
N ILE A 55 16.83 -9.56 11.57
CA ILE A 55 16.00 -8.43 12.01
C ILE A 55 16.20 -7.22 11.09
N ALA A 56 17.44 -6.90 10.74
CA ALA A 56 17.76 -5.79 9.85
C ALA A 56 17.16 -6.00 8.45
N TRP A 57 17.25 -7.21 7.92
CA TRP A 57 16.62 -7.57 6.65
C TRP A 57 15.10 -7.41 6.70
N LEU A 58 14.46 -7.92 7.76
CA LEU A 58 13.01 -7.78 7.94
C LEU A 58 12.59 -6.31 8.07
N GLY A 59 13.35 -5.50 8.82
CA GLY A 59 13.11 -4.07 8.95
C GLY A 59 13.21 -3.34 7.61
N SER A 60 14.27 -3.62 6.84
CA SER A 60 14.48 -3.04 5.50
C SER A 60 13.37 -3.44 4.52
N ALA A 61 12.98 -4.71 4.51
CA ALA A 61 11.88 -5.20 3.67
C ALA A 61 10.54 -4.55 4.04
N GLY A 62 10.26 -4.36 5.33
CA GLY A 62 9.07 -3.67 5.82
C GLY A 62 9.04 -2.19 5.39
N ASP A 63 10.15 -1.47 5.54
CA ASP A 63 10.26 -0.07 5.15
C ASP A 63 10.09 0.12 3.63
N THR A 64 10.70 -0.77 2.85
CA THR A 64 10.55 -0.82 1.39
C THR A 64 9.08 -1.05 0.98
N ALA A 65 8.40 -2.00 1.62
CA ALA A 65 6.99 -2.28 1.35
C ALA A 65 6.09 -1.08 1.69
N ASN A 66 6.34 -0.40 2.81
CA ASN A 66 5.61 0.80 3.21
C ASN A 66 5.83 1.97 2.24
N SER A 67 7.05 2.14 1.75
CA SER A 67 7.39 3.13 0.73
C SER A 67 6.65 2.86 -0.58
N TYR A 68 6.61 1.60 -1.04
CA TYR A 68 5.83 1.22 -2.22
C TYR A 68 4.33 1.47 -2.04
N TYR A 69 3.77 1.10 -0.89
CA TYR A 69 2.37 1.36 -0.58
C TYR A 69 2.04 2.85 -0.64
N THR A 70 2.87 3.70 -0.01
CA THR A 70 2.67 5.15 0.02
C THR A 70 2.73 5.76 -1.38
N ASN A 71 3.72 5.36 -2.17
CA ASN A 71 3.88 5.80 -3.55
C ASN A 71 2.69 5.38 -4.42
N GLN A 72 2.25 4.12 -4.31
CA GLN A 72 1.11 3.63 -5.08
C GLN A 72 -0.19 4.33 -4.66
N SER A 73 -0.38 4.58 -3.37
CA SER A 73 -1.54 5.33 -2.86
C SER A 73 -1.56 6.76 -3.41
N ALA A 74 -0.41 7.43 -3.45
CA ALA A 74 -0.29 8.78 -4.02
C ALA A 74 -0.63 8.78 -5.53
N LEU A 75 -0.14 7.79 -6.28
CA LEU A 75 -0.46 7.63 -7.71
C LEU A 75 -1.95 7.40 -7.94
N VAL A 76 -2.58 6.53 -7.14
CA VAL A 76 -4.03 6.29 -7.23
C VAL A 76 -4.82 7.56 -6.96
N ALA A 77 -4.45 8.31 -5.91
CA ALA A 77 -5.10 9.59 -5.60
C ALA A 77 -4.91 10.62 -6.72
N GLN A 78 -3.72 10.69 -7.32
CA GLN A 78 -3.45 11.58 -8.45
C GLN A 78 -4.29 11.22 -9.68
N ILE A 79 -4.38 9.92 -10.01
CA ILE A 79 -5.20 9.44 -11.12
C ILE A 79 -6.68 9.73 -10.87
N ASP A 80 -7.17 9.52 -9.64
CA ASP A 80 -8.56 9.80 -9.32
C ASP A 80 -8.87 11.30 -9.42
N ASN A 81 -7.97 12.16 -8.94
CA ASN A 81 -8.09 13.61 -9.12
C ASN A 81 -8.10 14.03 -10.59
N GLN A 82 -7.24 13.44 -11.44
CA GLN A 82 -7.26 13.70 -12.89
C GLN A 82 -8.57 13.23 -13.52
N ARG A 83 -9.07 12.06 -13.11
CA ARG A 83 -10.32 11.51 -13.60
C ARG A 83 -11.49 12.42 -13.21
N GLN A 84 -11.51 12.91 -11.97
CA GLN A 84 -12.47 13.91 -11.52
C GLN A 84 -12.33 15.22 -12.29
N ALA A 85 -11.12 15.70 -12.60
CA ALA A 85 -10.94 16.93 -13.37
C ALA A 85 -11.47 16.82 -14.81
N VAL A 86 -11.31 15.67 -15.46
CA VAL A 86 -11.88 15.42 -16.81
C VAL A 86 -13.40 15.23 -16.76
N LEU A 87 -13.91 14.55 -15.73
CA LEU A 87 -15.34 14.32 -15.53
C LEU A 87 -16.07 15.50 -14.88
N SER A 88 -15.34 16.49 -14.35
CA SER A 88 -15.90 17.72 -13.82
C SER A 88 -16.35 18.59 -14.96
N VAL A 89 -17.55 18.31 -15.45
CA VAL A 89 -18.32 19.26 -16.24
C VAL A 89 -18.65 20.42 -15.31
N SER A 90 -18.36 21.64 -15.75
CA SER A 90 -18.73 22.82 -14.98
C SER A 90 -20.26 22.91 -14.97
N LEU A 91 -20.87 22.68 -13.80
CA LEU A 91 -22.32 22.74 -13.61
C LEU A 91 -22.87 24.12 -14.02
N ASP A 92 -22.06 25.18 -13.87
CA ASP A 92 -22.37 26.53 -14.34
C ASP A 92 -22.34 26.65 -15.87
N GLU A 93 -21.41 25.96 -16.53
CA GLU A 93 -21.33 25.92 -18.00
C GLU A 93 -22.48 25.09 -18.59
N GLU A 94 -22.81 23.96 -17.96
CA GLU A 94 -23.99 23.17 -18.29
C GLU A 94 -25.28 23.97 -18.07
N MET A 95 -25.39 24.72 -16.96
CA MET A 95 -26.54 25.58 -16.67
C MET A 95 -26.64 26.75 -17.65
N SER A 96 -25.52 27.37 -18.01
CA SER A 96 -25.46 28.43 -19.03
C SER A 96 -25.90 27.90 -20.40
N ASN A 97 -25.42 26.72 -20.80
CA ASN A 97 -25.88 26.06 -22.03
C ASN A 97 -27.37 25.74 -21.97
N MET A 98 -27.87 25.31 -20.81
CA MET A 98 -29.29 25.01 -20.63
C MET A 98 -30.16 26.28 -20.75
N ILE A 99 -29.76 27.39 -20.14
CA ILE A 99 -30.42 28.70 -20.28
C ILE A 99 -30.36 29.17 -21.74
N MET A 100 -29.22 29.00 -22.41
CA MET A 100 -29.08 29.34 -23.83
C MET A 100 -30.05 28.54 -24.69
N PHE A 101 -30.14 27.22 -24.49
CA PHE A 101 -31.07 26.36 -25.23
C PHE A 101 -32.54 26.70 -24.92
N GLN A 102 -32.90 27.03 -23.67
CA GLN A 102 -34.24 27.49 -23.33
C GLN A 102 -34.61 28.80 -24.03
N ASN A 103 -33.67 29.76 -24.09
CA ASN A 103 -33.88 31.02 -24.79
C ASN A 103 -34.00 30.81 -26.31
N ALA A 104 -33.13 30.01 -26.90
CA ALA A 104 -33.19 29.65 -28.31
C ALA A 104 -34.52 28.95 -28.66
N TYR A 105 -34.97 28.01 -27.82
CA TYR A 105 -36.25 27.33 -27.99
C TYR A 105 -37.43 28.31 -27.91
N SER A 106 -37.42 29.21 -26.93
CA SER A 106 -38.46 30.24 -26.77
C SER A 106 -38.50 31.22 -27.95
N ALA A 107 -37.34 31.58 -28.49
CA ALA A 107 -37.24 32.40 -29.70
C ALA A 107 -37.80 31.67 -30.92
N SER A 108 -37.43 30.41 -31.13
CA SER A 108 -37.95 29.56 -32.22
C SER A 108 -39.46 29.37 -32.13
N ALA A 109 -40.01 29.16 -30.92
CA ALA A 109 -41.45 29.04 -30.70
C ALA A 109 -42.21 30.31 -31.09
N ARG A 110 -41.66 31.50 -30.80
CA ARG A 110 -42.24 32.77 -31.25
C ARG A 110 -42.20 32.92 -32.77
N VAL A 111 -41.09 32.54 -33.40
CA VAL A 111 -40.98 32.56 -34.88
C VAL A 111 -42.03 31.65 -35.51
N LEU A 112 -42.19 30.43 -34.99
CA LEU A 112 -43.22 29.49 -35.43
C LEU A 112 -44.63 30.06 -35.24
N SER A 113 -44.91 30.67 -34.08
CA SER A 113 -46.21 31.30 -33.84
C SER A 113 -46.49 32.46 -34.80
N THR A 114 -45.48 33.23 -35.17
CA THR A 114 -45.63 34.29 -36.19
C THR A 114 -45.90 33.68 -37.57
N ILE A 115 -45.21 32.59 -37.93
CA ILE A 115 -45.46 31.87 -39.19
C ILE A 115 -46.88 31.30 -39.20
N ASP A 116 -47.33 30.67 -38.12
CA ASP A 116 -48.69 30.12 -38.00
C ASP A 116 -49.74 31.23 -38.15
N GLY A 117 -49.50 32.41 -37.58
CA GLY A 117 -50.35 33.59 -37.78
C GLY A 117 -50.40 34.03 -39.24
N LEU A 118 -49.25 34.17 -39.90
CA LEU A 118 -49.17 34.56 -41.31
C LEU A 118 -49.85 33.53 -42.24
N VAL A 119 -49.68 32.24 -41.96
CA VAL A 119 -50.35 31.16 -42.72
C VAL A 119 -51.86 31.21 -42.50
N GLY A 120 -52.32 31.49 -41.28
CA GLY A 120 -53.73 31.73 -40.98
C GLY A 120 -54.32 32.89 -41.80
N ASP A 121 -53.68 34.06 -41.75
CA ASP A 121 -54.11 35.26 -42.46
C ASP A 121 -54.18 35.02 -43.98
N MET A 122 -53.17 34.34 -44.56
CA MET A 122 -53.15 34.00 -45.99
C MET A 122 -54.31 33.08 -46.40
N ILE A 123 -54.73 32.15 -45.54
CA ILE A 123 -55.85 31.24 -45.82
C ILE A 123 -57.18 32.00 -45.78
N GLU A 124 -57.32 32.94 -44.85
CA GLU A 124 -58.55 33.72 -44.66
C GLU A 124 -58.76 34.78 -45.76
N GLU A 125 -57.69 35.25 -46.41
CA GLU A 125 -57.76 36.16 -47.57
C GLU A 125 -57.98 35.44 -48.92
N LEU A 126 -57.66 34.14 -49.02
CA LEU A 126 -57.86 33.32 -50.23
C LEU A 126 -59.18 32.53 -50.25
N GLY A 127 -59.88 32.44 -49.12
CA GLY A 127 -61.22 31.84 -48.98
C GLY A 127 -62.34 32.87 -49.12
#